data_AF-A0A1X7R3T5-F1
#
_entry.id   AF-A0A1X7R3T5-F1
#
_cell.length_a   1.000
_cell.length_b   1.000
_cell.length_c   1.000
_cell.angle_alpha   90.00
_cell.angle_beta   90.00
_cell.angle_gamma   90.00
#
_symmetry.space_group_name_H-M   'P 1'
#
loop_
_entity.id
_entity.type
_entity.pdbx_description
1 polymer ?
#
loop_
_entity_poly.entity_id
_entity_poly.type
_entity_poly.pdbx_seq_one_letter_code
_entity_poly.pdbx_strand_id
1 'polypeptide(L)'
;MPTLCNVYKLIETAEQETKRGNLQNSIIYYKETLKEINEITDKIEESGLSKNVIEAVQLLRKDISQTIYDIQNVLPTENDFTIPYSNKIGENADVFRNESTNNCPSTADSNGINQNFLGSVYLRMNPSVMQPGGAKMWETSMNNDKLIPNNDPLFLGIVNKLQSNIIMSTSNQFKNGQHTVRGTQAIEEEIQQHVEQFRKEVSWYEQKRFEEYENRMKELEMENKKLNLQVDRLKQRWDSLVESAKERKKKYSVDST
;
A
#
# COMPACT_ATOMS: atom_id res chain seq x y z
N MET A 1 -8.04 -23.65 -22.83
CA MET A 1 -6.87 -22.82 -23.20
C MET A 1 -6.91 -21.58 -22.33
N PRO A 2 -5.94 -21.37 -21.42
CA PRO A 2 -5.85 -20.11 -20.68
C PRO A 2 -5.60 -18.99 -21.69
N THR A 3 -6.39 -17.92 -21.56
CA THR A 3 -6.23 -16.71 -22.37
C THR A 3 -5.97 -15.57 -21.41
N LEU A 4 -5.35 -14.49 -21.88
CA LEU A 4 -5.16 -13.30 -21.06
C LEU A 4 -6.49 -12.76 -20.50
N CYS A 5 -7.61 -13.01 -21.20
CA CYS A 5 -8.95 -12.71 -20.72
C CYS A 5 -9.35 -13.53 -19.47
N ASN A 6 -8.94 -14.79 -19.39
CA ASN A 6 -9.18 -15.62 -18.20
C ASN A 6 -8.34 -15.13 -17.00
N VAL A 7 -7.08 -14.77 -17.24
CA VAL A 7 -6.20 -14.15 -16.24
C VAL A 7 -6.86 -12.91 -15.64
N TYR A 8 -7.37 -11.98 -16.46
CA TYR A 8 -8.04 -10.78 -15.94
C TYR A 8 -9.34 -11.09 -15.18
N LYS A 9 -10.12 -12.10 -15.59
CA LYS A 9 -11.31 -12.54 -14.83
C LYS A 9 -10.95 -13.12 -13.48
N LEU A 10 -9.85 -13.89 -13.40
CA LEU A 10 -9.36 -14.44 -12.13
C LEU A 10 -8.87 -13.32 -11.20
N ILE A 11 -8.17 -12.30 -11.74
CA ILE A 11 -7.77 -11.11 -10.97
C ILE A 11 -8.99 -10.36 -10.45
N GLU A 12 -9.98 -10.09 -11.30
CA GLU A 12 -11.22 -9.41 -10.90
C GLU A 12 -11.95 -10.18 -9.79
N THR A 13 -12.03 -11.50 -9.91
CA THR A 13 -12.63 -12.36 -8.89
C THR A 13 -11.83 -12.33 -7.59
N ALA A 14 -10.49 -12.39 -7.66
CA ALA A 14 -9.60 -12.31 -6.51
C ALA A 14 -9.74 -10.97 -5.76
N GLU A 15 -9.83 -9.86 -6.49
CA GLU A 15 -10.04 -8.51 -5.93
C GLU A 15 -11.41 -8.36 -5.28
N GLN A 16 -12.47 -8.94 -5.88
CA GLN A 16 -13.80 -8.93 -5.28
C GLN A 16 -13.80 -9.69 -3.95
N GLU A 17 -13.10 -10.83 -3.86
CA GLU A 17 -12.96 -11.57 -2.61
C GLU A 17 -12.09 -10.82 -1.59
N THR A 18 -11.05 -10.08 -2.01
CA THR A 18 -10.29 -9.17 -1.13
C THR A 18 -11.21 -8.10 -0.55
N LYS A 19 -12.04 -7.46 -1.38
CA LYS A 19 -12.99 -6.41 -0.97
C LYS A 19 -14.06 -6.93 -0.01
N ARG A 20 -14.42 -8.21 -0.10
CA ARG A 20 -15.36 -8.89 0.80
C ARG A 20 -14.72 -9.33 2.12
N GLY A 21 -13.41 -9.21 2.27
CA GLY A 21 -12.66 -9.70 3.44
C GLY A 21 -12.35 -11.20 3.41
N ASN A 22 -12.67 -11.89 2.31
CA ASN A 22 -12.41 -13.32 2.14
C ASN A 22 -10.98 -13.56 1.64
N LEU A 23 -10.00 -13.23 2.47
CA LEU A 23 -8.58 -13.22 2.09
C LEU A 23 -8.05 -14.61 1.67
N GLN A 24 -8.55 -15.69 2.27
CA GLN A 24 -8.18 -17.06 1.89
C GLN A 24 -8.63 -17.41 0.46
N ASN A 25 -9.88 -17.08 0.11
CA ASN A 25 -10.39 -17.28 -1.25
C ASN A 25 -9.65 -16.41 -2.27
N SER A 26 -9.37 -15.16 -1.90
CA SER A 26 -8.59 -14.25 -2.72
C SER A 26 -7.20 -14.81 -3.06
N ILE A 27 -6.49 -15.40 -2.07
CA ILE A 27 -5.20 -16.07 -2.32
C ILE A 27 -5.35 -17.27 -3.27
N ILE A 28 -6.41 -18.07 -3.13
CA ILE A 28 -6.65 -19.21 -4.04
C ILE A 28 -6.75 -18.72 -5.48
N TYR A 29 -7.56 -17.68 -5.72
CA TYR A 29 -7.71 -17.10 -7.05
C TYR A 29 -6.41 -16.46 -7.57
N TYR A 30 -5.66 -15.73 -6.75
CA TYR A 30 -4.35 -15.20 -7.18
C TYR A 30 -3.32 -16.29 -7.50
N LYS A 31 -3.32 -17.41 -6.75
CA LYS A 31 -2.47 -18.57 -7.07
C LYS A 31 -2.88 -19.24 -8.38
N GLU A 32 -4.17 -19.32 -8.65
CA GLU A 32 -4.71 -19.82 -9.92
C GLU A 32 -4.30 -18.90 -11.09
N THR A 33 -4.34 -17.57 -10.88
CA THR A 33 -3.85 -16.60 -11.85
C THR A 33 -2.37 -16.77 -12.16
N LEU A 34 -1.53 -17.02 -11.15
CA LEU A 34 -0.10 -17.28 -11.38
C LEU A 34 0.14 -18.54 -12.23
N LYS A 35 -0.67 -19.58 -12.02
CA LYS A 35 -0.62 -20.81 -12.82
C LYS A 35 -0.93 -20.50 -14.28
N GLU A 36 -2.01 -19.76 -14.55
CA GLU A 36 -2.37 -19.38 -15.92
C GLU A 36 -1.33 -18.45 -16.57
N ILE A 37 -0.73 -17.53 -15.81
CA ILE A 37 0.33 -16.64 -16.31
C ILE A 37 1.58 -17.43 -16.69
N ASN A 38 1.98 -18.44 -15.91
CA ASN A 38 3.11 -19.29 -16.26
C ASN A 38 2.83 -20.09 -17.54
N GLU A 39 1.64 -20.69 -17.67
CA GLU A 39 1.24 -21.40 -18.89
C GLU A 39 1.18 -20.50 -20.14
N ILE A 40 0.87 -19.21 -19.96
CA ILE A 40 0.92 -18.21 -21.03
C ILE A 40 2.36 -17.80 -21.33
N THR A 41 3.19 -17.63 -20.30
CA THR A 41 4.61 -17.24 -20.45
C THR A 41 5.39 -18.30 -21.24
N ASP A 42 5.24 -19.57 -20.89
CA ASP A 42 5.89 -20.69 -21.58
C ASP A 42 5.53 -20.72 -23.08
N LYS A 43 4.25 -20.43 -23.41
CA LYS A 43 3.79 -20.36 -24.80
C LYS A 43 4.27 -19.13 -25.54
N ILE A 44 4.36 -17.98 -24.87
CA ILE A 44 4.84 -16.73 -25.46
C ILE A 44 6.33 -16.84 -25.82
N GLU A 45 7.11 -17.53 -24.97
CA GLU A 45 8.53 -17.82 -25.24
C GLU A 45 8.70 -18.73 -26.48
N GLU A 46 7.82 -19.72 -26.67
CA GLU A 46 7.82 -20.58 -27.86
C GLU A 46 7.36 -19.88 -29.15
N SER A 47 6.49 -18.86 -29.04
CA SER A 47 5.85 -18.21 -30.19
C SER A 47 6.53 -16.92 -30.67
N GLY A 48 7.68 -16.55 -30.07
CA GLY A 48 8.54 -15.46 -30.56
C GLY A 48 7.89 -14.08 -30.54
N LEU A 49 6.97 -13.82 -29.60
CA LEU A 49 6.32 -12.52 -29.46
C LEU A 49 7.30 -11.42 -29.04
N SER A 50 6.89 -10.16 -29.27
CA SER A 50 7.71 -8.99 -28.95
C SER A 50 8.14 -8.98 -27.48
N LYS A 51 9.41 -8.64 -27.24
CA LYS A 51 10.02 -8.52 -25.91
C LYS A 51 9.17 -7.71 -24.91
N ASN A 52 8.48 -6.68 -25.39
CA ASN A 52 7.62 -5.83 -24.56
C ASN A 52 6.41 -6.58 -23.98
N VAL A 53 5.86 -7.56 -24.71
CA VAL A 53 4.73 -8.38 -24.25
C VAL A 53 5.20 -9.38 -23.19
N ILE A 54 6.38 -9.99 -23.39
CA ILE A 54 7.01 -10.85 -22.39
C ILE A 54 7.27 -10.07 -21.09
N GLU A 55 7.84 -8.88 -21.21
CA GLU A 55 8.13 -8.00 -20.07
C GLU A 55 6.84 -7.57 -19.33
N ALA A 56 5.77 -7.24 -20.05
CA ALA A 56 4.47 -6.90 -19.45
C ALA A 56 3.86 -8.08 -18.67
N VAL A 57 3.94 -9.30 -19.20
CA VAL A 57 3.42 -10.50 -18.53
C VAL A 57 4.28 -10.85 -17.29
N GLN A 58 5.59 -10.65 -17.36
CA GLN A 58 6.49 -10.81 -16.20
C GLN A 58 6.23 -9.79 -15.09
N LEU A 59 5.94 -8.53 -15.46
CA LEU A 59 5.52 -7.50 -14.50
C LEU A 59 4.21 -7.89 -13.82
N LEU A 60 3.21 -8.33 -14.58
CA LEU A 60 1.94 -8.81 -14.01
C LEU A 60 2.15 -9.98 -13.04
N ARG A 61 3.01 -10.93 -13.39
CA ARG A 61 3.38 -12.05 -12.51
C ARG A 61 3.98 -11.56 -11.19
N LYS A 62 4.89 -10.59 -11.26
CA LYS A 62 5.56 -10.02 -10.09
C LYS A 62 4.55 -9.32 -9.17
N ASP A 63 3.66 -8.52 -9.75
CA ASP A 63 2.65 -7.77 -9.00
C ASP A 63 1.67 -8.70 -8.28
N ILE A 64 1.21 -9.77 -8.94
CA ILE A 64 0.34 -10.77 -8.32
C ILE A 64 1.07 -11.55 -7.23
N SER A 65 2.35 -11.90 -7.44
CA SER A 65 3.15 -12.59 -6.42
C SER A 65 3.33 -11.72 -5.17
N GLN A 66 3.55 -10.42 -5.36
CA GLN A 66 3.64 -9.46 -4.27
C GLN A 66 2.31 -9.33 -3.53
N THR A 67 1.20 -9.27 -4.26
CA THR A 67 -0.14 -9.15 -3.67
C THR A 67 -0.48 -10.38 -2.82
N ILE A 68 -0.11 -11.59 -3.25
CA ILE A 68 -0.25 -12.80 -2.42
C ILE A 68 0.56 -12.69 -1.14
N TYR A 69 1.83 -12.25 -1.23
CA TYR A 69 2.70 -12.08 -0.07
C TYR A 69 2.11 -11.09 0.93
N ASP A 70 1.60 -9.95 0.44
CA ASP A 70 1.00 -8.91 1.28
C ASP A 70 -0.27 -9.43 1.98
N ILE A 71 -1.16 -10.12 1.25
CA ILE A 71 -2.38 -10.72 1.83
C ILE A 71 -2.03 -11.81 2.84
N GLN A 72 -1.01 -12.62 2.59
CA GLN A 72 -0.56 -13.66 3.51
C GLN A 72 0.03 -13.09 4.81
N ASN A 73 0.70 -11.94 4.75
CA ASN A 73 1.23 -11.27 5.94
C ASN A 73 0.12 -10.60 6.78
N VAL A 74 -1.00 -10.27 6.15
CA VAL A 74 -2.19 -9.72 6.84
C VAL A 74 -3.02 -10.83 7.49
N LEU A 75 -2.93 -12.06 6.98
CA LEU A 75 -3.58 -13.22 7.59
C LEU A 75 -2.78 -13.69 8.82
N PRO A 76 -3.42 -13.83 10.00
CA PRO A 76 -2.80 -14.55 11.11
C PRO A 76 -2.54 -15.98 10.66
N THR A 77 -1.29 -16.41 10.68
CA THR A 77 -0.93 -17.81 10.41
C THR A 77 -1.69 -18.72 11.37
N GLU A 78 -2.46 -19.67 10.84
CA GLU A 78 -3.26 -20.66 11.60
C GLU A 78 -2.45 -21.59 12.54
N ASN A 79 -1.18 -21.29 12.82
CA ASN A 79 -0.33 -22.05 13.73
C ASN A 79 -0.38 -21.58 15.20
N ASP A 80 -1.07 -20.48 15.52
CA ASP A 80 -1.23 -20.02 16.92
C ASP A 80 -2.50 -20.54 17.61
N PHE A 81 -3.24 -21.46 16.97
CA PHE A 81 -4.44 -22.08 17.53
C PHE A 81 -4.34 -23.61 17.57
N THR A 82 -3.35 -24.14 18.31
CA THR A 82 -3.49 -25.47 18.92
C THR A 82 -3.86 -25.29 20.38
N ILE A 83 -5.16 -25.36 20.66
CA ILE A 83 -5.67 -25.60 22.00
C ILE A 83 -5.42 -27.09 22.29
N PRO A 84 -4.57 -27.49 23.25
CA PRO A 84 -4.64 -28.85 23.76
C PRO A 84 -5.81 -28.91 24.75
N TYR A 85 -6.98 -29.30 24.25
CA TYR A 85 -8.02 -29.85 25.11
C TYR A 85 -7.52 -31.19 25.66
N SER A 86 -7.13 -31.23 26.94
CA SER A 86 -7.15 -32.45 27.75
C SER A 86 -8.16 -32.28 28.89
N ASN A 87 -9.42 -32.60 28.59
CA ASN A 87 -10.38 -32.93 29.64
C ASN A 87 -10.03 -34.32 30.19
N LYS A 88 -9.38 -34.37 31.35
CA LYS A 88 -9.60 -35.37 32.41
C LYS A 88 -9.21 -34.76 33.77
N ILE A 89 -10.17 -34.11 34.43
CA ILE A 89 -10.17 -34.00 35.90
C ILE A 89 -11.17 -35.03 36.40
N GLY A 90 -10.70 -35.91 37.28
CA GLY A 90 -11.51 -36.92 37.94
C GLY A 90 -10.68 -37.63 39.01
N GLU A 91 -10.62 -37.01 40.18
CA GLU A 91 -10.57 -37.65 41.51
C GLU A 91 -9.36 -38.54 41.87
N ASN A 92 -8.48 -38.04 42.76
CA ASN A 92 -8.57 -38.33 44.20
C ASN A 92 -7.35 -37.80 44.99
N ALA A 93 -7.61 -37.50 46.25
CA ALA A 93 -6.70 -37.00 47.27
C ALA A 93 -5.56 -37.99 47.62
N ASP A 94 -4.39 -37.48 47.98
CA ASP A 94 -3.88 -37.51 49.37
C ASP A 94 -2.41 -37.07 49.46
N VAL A 95 -2.14 -36.26 50.49
CA VAL A 95 -1.02 -36.32 51.45
C VAL A 95 0.35 -36.79 50.91
N PHE A 96 1.37 -35.92 50.92
CA PHE A 96 2.62 -36.17 51.66
C PHE A 96 3.53 -34.93 51.73
N ARG A 97 4.42 -35.00 52.72
CA ARG A 97 5.14 -33.96 53.46
C ARG A 97 6.61 -33.86 53.02
N ASN A 98 7.19 -32.69 53.28
CA ASN A 98 8.58 -32.40 53.70
C ASN A 98 9.74 -32.18 52.70
N GLU A 99 10.33 -30.98 52.87
CA GLU A 99 11.75 -30.65 53.12
C GLU A 99 12.75 -30.33 51.98
N SER A 100 13.20 -29.06 52.02
CA SER A 100 14.60 -28.58 51.99
C SER A 100 15.38 -28.72 50.65
N THR A 101 15.91 -27.66 50.02
CA THR A 101 17.02 -26.81 50.49
C THR A 101 17.39 -25.71 49.46
N ASN A 102 17.73 -24.51 49.98
CA ASN A 102 18.89 -23.64 49.68
C ASN A 102 19.14 -22.91 48.32
N ASN A 103 19.22 -21.56 48.47
CA ASN A 103 20.24 -20.59 47.98
C ASN A 103 20.21 -19.96 46.56
N CYS A 104 19.72 -18.70 46.51
CA CYS A 104 20.36 -17.39 46.13
C CYS A 104 21.61 -17.33 45.20
N PRO A 105 22.03 -16.12 44.72
CA PRO A 105 21.33 -14.97 44.10
C PRO A 105 22.09 -14.43 42.84
N SER A 106 21.57 -13.43 42.10
CA SER A 106 22.26 -12.16 41.73
C SER A 106 21.62 -11.43 40.53
N THR A 107 21.32 -10.14 40.76
CA THR A 107 21.50 -8.93 39.91
C THR A 107 21.60 -9.03 38.38
N ALA A 108 20.84 -8.20 37.66
CA ALA A 108 21.37 -7.08 36.87
C ALA A 108 20.27 -6.33 36.10
N ASP A 109 20.33 -5.00 36.20
CA ASP A 109 19.70 -4.03 35.32
C ASP A 109 19.96 -4.31 33.84
N SER A 110 18.97 -4.06 32.98
CA SER A 110 19.22 -3.53 31.64
C SER A 110 18.00 -2.75 31.14
N ASN A 111 18.05 -1.45 31.40
CA ASN A 111 17.46 -0.46 30.51
C ASN A 111 18.24 -0.45 29.19
N GLY A 112 17.51 -0.43 28.07
CA GLY A 112 17.99 0.18 26.83
C GLY A 112 17.97 -0.70 25.59
N ILE A 113 17.57 -0.05 24.48
CA ILE A 113 17.77 -0.42 23.06
C ILE A 113 16.60 -1.29 22.51
N ASN A 114 15.66 -0.79 21.71
CA ASN A 114 15.86 -0.18 20.40
C ASN A 114 14.83 0.93 20.09
N GLN A 115 15.30 2.18 20.04
CA GLN A 115 14.86 3.10 18.99
C GLN A 115 15.64 2.77 17.71
N ASN A 116 15.05 3.10 16.55
CA ASN A 116 15.57 2.94 15.17
C ASN A 116 15.07 1.70 14.43
N PHE A 117 13.86 1.78 13.87
CA PHE A 117 13.51 0.95 12.70
C PHE A 117 12.87 1.74 11.54
N LEU A 118 12.87 3.08 11.59
CA LEU A 118 12.44 3.93 10.47
C LEU A 118 13.63 4.34 9.59
N GLY A 119 14.45 3.36 9.25
CA GLY A 119 15.49 3.49 8.23
C GLY A 119 14.91 3.19 6.86
N SER A 120 14.50 4.24 6.15
CA SER A 120 14.51 4.34 4.69
C SER A 120 13.86 3.19 3.87
N VAL A 121 12.58 3.35 3.56
CA VAL A 121 12.03 2.86 2.28
C VAL A 121 11.48 4.06 1.50
N TYR A 122 12.39 4.87 0.96
CA TYR A 122 12.03 5.87 -0.06
C TYR A 122 12.03 5.19 -1.42
N LEU A 123 10.86 4.82 -1.94
CA LEU A 123 10.70 4.52 -3.36
C LEU A 123 10.51 5.85 -4.11
N ARG A 124 11.62 6.36 -4.64
CA ARG A 124 11.67 7.44 -5.64
C ARG A 124 11.10 6.92 -6.95
N MET A 125 9.83 7.20 -7.23
CA MET A 125 9.23 6.94 -8.55
C MET A 125 9.57 8.08 -9.50
N ASN A 126 10.41 7.81 -10.50
CA ASN A 126 10.57 8.66 -11.68
C ASN A 126 9.44 8.36 -12.67
N PRO A 127 8.66 9.34 -13.15
CA PRO A 127 7.82 9.17 -14.32
C PRO A 127 8.58 9.66 -15.55
N SER A 128 9.21 8.75 -16.28
CA SER A 128 9.71 9.07 -17.62
C SER A 128 9.88 7.82 -18.46
N VAL A 129 8.85 7.45 -19.22
CA VAL A 129 9.00 6.88 -20.56
C VAL A 129 7.84 7.38 -21.43
N MET A 130 8.20 7.99 -22.56
CA MET A 130 7.31 8.53 -23.58
C MET A 130 6.47 7.43 -24.23
N GLN A 131 5.17 7.70 -24.45
CA GLN A 131 4.30 6.89 -25.30
C GLN A 131 3.96 7.66 -26.59
N PRO A 132 4.19 7.09 -27.79
CA PRO A 132 3.72 7.66 -29.04
C PRO A 132 2.33 7.11 -29.32
N GLY A 133 1.28 7.93 -29.12
CA GLY A 133 -0.08 7.53 -29.49
C GLY A 133 -1.19 8.25 -28.75
N GLY A 134 -1.48 9.49 -29.17
CA GLY A 134 -2.83 10.00 -29.46
C GLY A 134 -4.02 9.77 -28.52
N ALA A 135 -3.86 9.45 -27.24
CA ALA A 135 -4.94 9.43 -26.26
C ALA A 135 -4.75 10.57 -25.24
N LYS A 136 -5.80 11.38 -25.06
CA LYS A 136 -5.83 12.57 -24.20
C LYS A 136 -5.55 12.19 -22.74
N MET A 137 -4.33 12.43 -22.26
CA MET A 137 -3.84 12.06 -20.92
C MET A 137 -4.55 12.73 -19.72
N TRP A 138 -5.44 13.72 -19.93
CA TRP A 138 -6.10 14.41 -18.82
C TRP A 138 -7.31 13.65 -18.25
N GLU A 139 -7.89 12.68 -18.97
CA GLU A 139 -9.03 11.89 -18.46
C GLU A 139 -8.57 10.72 -17.55
N THR A 140 -7.33 10.24 -17.67
CA THR A 140 -6.84 9.06 -16.93
C THR A 140 -6.14 9.41 -15.60
N SER A 141 -5.90 10.69 -15.31
CA SER A 141 -5.22 11.12 -14.07
C SER A 141 -6.17 11.29 -12.86
N MET A 142 -7.46 11.01 -13.03
CA MET A 142 -8.45 10.98 -11.95
C MET A 142 -8.86 9.56 -11.55
N ASN A 143 -7.93 8.59 -11.62
CA ASN A 143 -8.12 7.34 -10.89
C ASN A 143 -8.05 7.63 -9.39
N ASN A 144 -9.24 7.66 -8.78
CA ASN A 144 -9.54 7.89 -7.37
C ASN A 144 -8.91 6.86 -6.39
N ASP A 145 -8.10 5.92 -6.87
CA ASP A 145 -7.52 4.86 -6.03
C ASP A 145 -6.45 5.35 -5.04
N LYS A 146 -5.89 6.56 -5.25
CA LYS A 146 -5.00 7.23 -4.27
C LYS A 146 -5.74 8.07 -3.21
N LEU A 147 -7.06 8.16 -3.28
CA LEU A 147 -7.87 8.99 -2.38
C LEU A 147 -8.59 8.19 -1.29
N ILE A 148 -8.63 6.85 -1.40
CA ILE A 148 -9.20 5.98 -0.36
C ILE A 148 -8.14 5.79 0.75
N PRO A 149 -8.39 6.25 1.99
CA PRO A 149 -7.44 6.12 3.11
C PRO A 149 -7.02 4.67 3.39
N ASN A 150 -7.88 3.71 3.04
CA ASN A 150 -7.68 2.28 3.29
C ASN A 150 -6.59 1.64 2.41
N ASN A 151 -6.11 2.33 1.38
CA ASN A 151 -5.06 1.82 0.48
C ASN A 151 -3.70 2.51 0.71
N ASP A 152 -3.59 3.45 1.65
CA ASP A 152 -2.31 4.09 1.93
C ASP A 152 -1.47 3.20 2.87
N PRO A 153 -0.33 2.66 2.41
CA PRO A 153 0.50 1.77 3.21
C PRO A 153 1.05 2.44 4.48
N LEU A 154 1.25 3.77 4.48
CA LEU A 154 1.71 4.51 5.66
C LEU A 154 0.61 4.60 6.71
N PHE A 155 -0.60 4.97 6.29
CA PHE A 155 -1.74 5.05 7.20
C PHE A 155 -2.12 3.68 7.75
N LEU A 156 -2.12 2.65 6.89
CA LEU A 156 -2.36 1.28 7.28
C LEU A 156 -1.31 0.79 8.29
N GLY A 157 -0.05 1.18 8.11
CA GLY A 157 1.01 0.91 9.09
C GLY A 157 0.74 1.54 10.46
N ILE A 158 0.26 2.79 10.50
CA ILE A 158 -0.11 3.49 11.75
C ILE A 158 -1.29 2.78 12.44
N VAL A 159 -2.31 2.38 11.69
CA VAL A 159 -3.49 1.66 12.22
C VAL A 159 -3.12 0.27 12.73
N ASN A 160 -2.36 -0.51 11.96
CA ASN A 160 -1.91 -1.85 12.34
C ASN A 160 -1.05 -1.81 13.59
N LYS A 161 -0.17 -0.80 13.73
CA LYS A 161 0.63 -0.59 14.93
C LYS A 161 -0.23 -0.35 16.17
N LEU A 162 -1.25 0.50 16.07
CA LEU A 162 -2.19 0.71 17.17
C LEU A 162 -2.91 -0.60 17.52
N GLN A 163 -3.39 -1.32 16.52
CA GLN A 163 -4.07 -2.60 16.71
C GLN A 163 -3.17 -3.63 17.40
N SER A 164 -1.93 -3.81 16.93
CA SER A 164 -0.95 -4.70 17.56
C SER A 164 -0.64 -4.30 19.00
N ASN A 165 -0.48 -3.01 19.27
CA ASN A 165 -0.21 -2.51 20.63
C ASN A 165 -1.39 -2.83 21.57
N ILE A 166 -2.63 -2.53 21.16
CA ILE A 166 -3.83 -2.83 21.98
C ILE A 166 -3.97 -4.34 22.22
N ILE A 167 -3.77 -5.17 21.19
CA ILE A 167 -3.81 -6.63 21.32
C ILE A 167 -2.74 -7.12 22.30
N MET A 168 -1.53 -6.56 22.24
CA MET A 168 -0.42 -6.96 23.11
C MET A 168 -0.69 -6.57 24.57
N SER A 169 -1.11 -5.33 24.84
CA SER A 169 -1.43 -4.89 26.20
C SER A 169 -2.58 -5.72 26.79
N THR A 170 -3.65 -5.95 26.02
CA THR A 170 -4.79 -6.77 26.50
C THR A 170 -4.46 -8.25 26.68
N SER A 171 -3.72 -8.86 25.74
CA SER A 171 -3.30 -10.28 25.80
C SER A 171 -2.39 -10.57 27.00
N ASN A 172 -1.49 -9.65 27.35
CA ASN A 172 -0.61 -9.78 28.52
C ASN A 172 -1.39 -9.84 29.85
N GLN A 173 -2.56 -9.21 29.92
CA GLN A 173 -3.42 -9.28 31.12
C GLN A 173 -4.08 -10.65 31.28
N PHE A 174 -4.55 -11.24 30.18
CA PHE A 174 -5.20 -12.56 30.20
C PHE A 174 -4.24 -13.69 30.56
N LYS A 175 -2.96 -13.58 30.18
CA LYS A 175 -1.93 -14.59 30.50
C LYS A 175 -1.49 -14.57 31.97
N ASN A 176 -1.56 -13.41 32.63
CA ASN A 176 -1.06 -13.23 34.00
C ASN A 176 -2.11 -13.50 35.09
N GLY A 177 -3.36 -13.86 34.73
CA GLY A 177 -4.41 -14.28 35.68
C GLY A 177 -4.85 -13.22 36.70
N GLN A 178 -4.34 -11.99 36.62
CA GLN A 178 -4.64 -10.90 37.57
C GLN A 178 -5.84 -10.07 37.09
N HIS A 179 -7.05 -10.57 37.34
CA HIS A 179 -8.27 -9.76 37.31
C HIS A 179 -8.41 -8.92 38.60
N THR A 180 -7.47 -8.01 38.84
CA THR A 180 -7.60 -7.04 39.94
C THR A 180 -7.95 -5.66 39.38
N VAL A 181 -8.76 -4.89 40.11
CA VAL A 181 -9.13 -3.50 39.76
C VAL A 181 -7.91 -2.61 39.52
N ARG A 182 -6.76 -2.95 40.13
CA ARG A 182 -5.49 -2.23 39.95
C ARG A 182 -4.76 -2.60 38.65
N GLY A 183 -4.87 -3.85 38.20
CA GLY A 183 -4.30 -4.30 36.92
C GLY A 183 -5.05 -3.71 35.73
N THR A 184 -6.36 -3.48 35.87
CA THR A 184 -7.20 -2.86 34.83
C THR A 184 -6.87 -1.38 34.61
N GLN A 185 -6.61 -0.62 35.69
CA GLN A 185 -6.18 0.79 35.59
C GLN A 185 -4.83 0.96 34.88
N ALA A 186 -3.84 0.11 35.17
CA ALA A 186 -2.53 0.19 34.52
C ALA A 186 -2.60 -0.03 32.98
N ILE A 187 -3.51 -0.91 32.54
CA ILE A 187 -3.74 -1.15 31.12
C ILE A 187 -4.51 -0.03 30.47
N GLU A 188 -5.47 0.57 31.17
CA GLU A 188 -6.16 1.74 30.69
C GLU A 188 -5.17 2.89 30.42
N GLU A 189 -4.21 3.11 31.31
CA GLU A 189 -3.13 4.09 31.10
C GLU A 189 -2.23 3.74 29.90
N GLU A 190 -1.88 2.46 29.71
CA GLU A 190 -1.05 2.00 28.58
C GLU A 190 -1.79 2.15 27.23
N ILE A 191 -3.05 1.73 27.17
CA ILE A 191 -3.92 1.90 25.99
C ILE A 191 -4.08 3.39 25.69
N GLN A 192 -4.28 4.23 26.71
CA GLN A 192 -4.40 5.67 26.54
C GLN A 192 -3.12 6.26 25.95
N GLN A 193 -1.94 5.81 26.38
CA GLN A 193 -0.66 6.22 25.79
C GLN A 193 -0.55 5.80 24.32
N HIS A 194 -0.95 4.57 23.98
CA HIS A 194 -0.95 4.10 22.60
C HIS A 194 -1.90 4.89 21.69
N VAL A 195 -3.09 5.24 22.20
CA VAL A 195 -4.04 6.10 21.49
C VAL A 195 -3.48 7.51 21.30
N GLU A 196 -2.81 8.07 22.31
CA GLU A 196 -2.21 9.40 22.21
C GLU A 196 -1.04 9.43 21.22
N GLN A 197 -0.22 8.36 21.18
CA GLN A 197 0.81 8.20 20.17
C GLN A 197 0.21 8.08 18.77
N PHE A 198 -0.84 7.28 18.61
CA PHE A 198 -1.56 7.16 17.34
C PHE A 198 -2.10 8.51 16.86
N ARG A 199 -2.70 9.31 17.74
CA ARG A 199 -3.18 10.67 17.39
C ARG A 199 -2.07 11.55 16.83
N LYS A 200 -0.88 11.52 17.42
CA LYS A 200 0.29 12.27 16.93
C LYS A 200 0.75 11.77 15.56
N GLU A 201 0.81 10.45 15.38
CA GLU A 201 1.20 9.83 14.11
C GLU A 201 0.20 10.15 12.98
N VAL A 202 -1.11 10.10 13.26
CA VAL A 202 -2.16 10.50 12.31
C VAL A 202 -2.05 11.99 11.96
N SER A 203 -1.88 12.86 12.95
CA SER A 203 -1.73 14.30 12.70
C SER A 203 -0.52 14.61 11.82
N TRP A 204 0.62 13.95 12.07
CA TRP A 204 1.81 14.08 11.23
C TRP A 204 1.56 13.57 9.80
N TYR A 205 0.91 12.41 9.67
CA TYR A 205 0.56 11.84 8.37
C TYR A 205 -0.34 12.78 7.55
N GLU A 206 -1.37 13.34 8.16
CA GLU A 206 -2.26 14.30 7.51
C GLU A 206 -1.49 15.54 7.06
N GLN A 207 -0.65 16.12 7.94
CA GLN A 207 0.16 17.29 7.61
C GLN A 207 1.07 17.03 6.42
N LYS A 208 1.77 15.88 6.41
CA LYS A 208 2.63 15.49 5.30
C LYS A 208 1.83 15.32 4.00
N ARG A 209 0.65 14.71 4.08
CA ARG A 209 -0.23 14.53 2.92
C ARG A 209 -0.67 15.89 2.35
N PHE A 210 -1.01 16.84 3.21
CA PHE A 210 -1.32 18.21 2.79
C PHE A 210 -0.15 18.87 2.07
N GLU A 211 1.07 18.74 2.58
CA GLU A 211 2.27 19.27 1.96
C GLU A 211 2.52 18.67 0.56
N GLU A 212 2.33 17.36 0.40
CA GLU A 212 2.44 16.69 -0.91
C GLU A 212 1.41 17.21 -1.91
N TYR A 213 0.16 17.42 -1.49
CA TYR A 213 -0.87 18.02 -2.35
C TYR A 213 -0.55 19.46 -2.72
N GLU A 214 -0.05 20.26 -1.79
CA GLU A 214 0.34 21.65 -2.04
C GLU A 214 1.48 21.72 -3.05
N ASN A 215 2.49 20.86 -2.91
CA ASN A 215 3.60 20.76 -3.84
C ASN A 215 3.14 20.35 -5.24
N ARG A 216 2.26 19.36 -5.34
CA ARG A 216 1.67 18.94 -6.62
C ARG A 216 0.84 20.05 -7.27
N MET A 217 0.09 20.81 -6.46
CA MET A 217 -0.68 21.95 -6.96
C MET A 217 0.25 23.03 -7.54
N LYS A 218 1.33 23.38 -6.82
CA LYS A 218 2.34 24.34 -7.30
C LYS A 218 3.00 23.88 -8.60
N GLU A 219 3.31 22.60 -8.73
CA GLU A 219 3.87 22.03 -9.96
C GLU A 219 2.92 22.21 -11.15
N LEU A 220 1.64 21.85 -10.97
CA LEU A 220 0.60 22.04 -11.98
C LEU A 220 0.39 23.51 -12.34
N GLU A 221 0.44 24.43 -11.37
CA GLU A 221 0.36 25.86 -11.63
C GLU A 221 1.55 26.37 -12.47
N MET A 222 2.77 25.91 -12.18
CA MET A 222 3.96 26.27 -12.96
C MET A 222 3.88 25.74 -14.39
N GLU A 223 3.42 24.49 -14.57
CA GLU A 223 3.22 23.91 -15.89
C GLU A 223 2.12 24.66 -16.67
N ASN A 224 1.01 24.99 -16.02
CA ASN A 224 -0.08 25.75 -16.64
C ASN A 224 0.40 27.13 -17.09
N LYS A 225 1.17 27.86 -16.25
CA LYS A 225 1.83 29.12 -16.64
C LYS A 225 2.73 28.94 -17.85
N LYS A 226 3.53 27.87 -17.89
CA LYS A 226 4.43 27.57 -19.03
C LYS A 226 3.65 27.31 -20.32
N LEU A 227 2.56 26.55 -20.25
CA LEU A 227 1.69 26.28 -21.39
C LEU A 227 0.99 27.55 -21.88
N ASN A 228 0.49 28.38 -20.98
CA ASN A 228 -0.10 29.67 -21.34
C ASN A 228 0.90 30.57 -22.10
N LEU A 229 2.15 30.64 -21.64
CA LEU A 229 3.19 31.38 -22.36
C LEU A 229 3.45 30.82 -23.78
N GLN A 230 3.35 29.51 -23.97
CA GLN A 230 3.48 28.91 -25.30
C GLN A 230 2.29 29.27 -26.19
N VAL A 231 1.07 29.22 -25.65
CA VAL A 231 -0.16 29.64 -26.34
C VAL A 231 -0.04 31.10 -26.79
N ASP A 232 0.41 32.00 -25.91
CA ASP A 232 0.58 33.42 -26.24
C ASP A 232 1.59 33.62 -27.36
N ARG A 233 2.73 32.91 -27.34
CA ARG A 233 3.73 32.97 -28.41
C ARG A 233 3.20 32.48 -29.75
N LEU A 234 2.42 31.40 -29.74
CA LEU A 234 1.80 30.86 -30.95
C LEU A 234 0.76 31.82 -31.50
N LYS A 235 -0.04 32.46 -30.63
CA LYS A 235 -1.00 33.49 -31.00
C LYS A 235 -0.32 34.70 -31.63
N GLN A 236 0.77 35.20 -31.05
CA GLN A 236 1.56 36.31 -31.63
C GLN A 236 2.11 35.97 -33.02
N ARG A 237 2.60 34.73 -33.21
CA ARG A 237 3.08 34.26 -34.52
C ARG A 237 1.94 34.18 -35.52
N TRP A 238 0.79 33.66 -35.11
CA TRP A 238 -0.42 33.61 -35.93
C TRP A 238 -0.86 35.01 -36.36
N ASP A 239 -0.96 35.95 -35.42
CA ASP A 239 -1.37 37.33 -35.68
C ASP A 239 -0.40 38.02 -36.65
N SER A 240 0.91 37.79 -36.48
CA SER A 240 1.95 38.29 -37.40
C SER A 240 1.79 37.75 -38.83
N LEU A 241 1.45 36.45 -38.98
CA LEU A 241 1.21 35.83 -40.28
C LEU A 241 -0.05 36.37 -40.94
N VAL A 242 -1.13 36.53 -40.16
CA VAL A 242 -2.39 37.12 -40.63
C VAL A 242 -2.17 38.55 -41.11
N GLU A 243 -1.43 39.37 -40.36
CA GLU A 243 -1.17 40.76 -40.75
C GLU A 243 -0.28 40.83 -41.99
N SER A 244 0.77 40.00 -42.07
CA SER A 244 1.61 39.87 -43.28
C SER A 244 0.81 39.46 -44.53
N ALA A 245 -0.21 38.61 -44.37
CA ALA A 245 -1.08 38.20 -45.47
C ALA A 245 -2.01 39.34 -45.91
N LYS A 246 -2.57 40.10 -44.95
CA LYS A 246 -3.37 41.30 -45.24
C LYS A 246 -2.56 42.37 -45.96
N GLU A 247 -1.32 42.62 -45.54
CA GLU A 247 -0.42 43.58 -46.21
C GLU A 247 -0.13 43.19 -47.66
N ARG A 248 0.17 41.91 -47.91
CA ARG A 248 0.37 41.42 -49.28
C ARG A 248 -0.87 41.65 -50.14
N LYS A 249 -2.07 41.33 -49.63
CA LYS A 249 -3.32 41.57 -50.35
C LYS A 249 -3.53 43.06 -50.67
N LYS A 250 -3.23 43.96 -49.72
CA LYS A 250 -3.30 45.42 -49.95
C LYS A 250 -2.34 45.86 -51.06
N LYS A 251 -1.08 45.40 -51.04
CA LYS A 251 -0.08 45.73 -52.08
C LYS A 251 -0.57 45.34 -53.48
N TYR A 252 -1.03 44.11 -53.66
CA TYR A 252 -1.55 43.66 -54.97
C TYR A 252 -2.80 44.43 -55.43
N SER A 253 -3.62 44.92 -54.50
CA SER A 253 -4.79 45.75 -54.83
C SER A 253 -4.42 47.16 -55.31
N VAL A 254 -3.30 47.72 -54.83
CA VAL A 254 -2.86 49.08 -55.18
C VAL A 254 -2.16 49.09 -56.54
N ASP A 255 -1.37 48.06 -56.85
CA ASP A 255 -0.65 47.95 -58.13
C ASP A 255 -1.56 47.59 -59.33
N SER A 256 -2.84 47.28 -59.08
CA SER A 256 -3.83 46.93 -60.10
C SER A 256 -4.76 48.10 -60.49
N THR A 257 -4.49 49.31 -60.01
CA THR A 257 -5.26 50.54 -60.30
C THR A 257 -4.38 51.53 -61.04
#